data_AF-A0A0Q7A049-F1
#
_entry.id   AF-A0A0Q7A049-F1
#
_cell.length_a   1.000
_cell.length_b   1.000
_cell.length_c   1.000
_cell.angle_alpha   90.00
_cell.angle_beta   90.00
_cell.angle_gamma   90.00
#
_symmetry.space_group_name_H-M   'P 1'
#
loop_
_entity.id
_entity.type
_entity.pdbx_description
1 polymer ?
#
loop_
_entity_poly.entity_id
_entity_poly.type
_entity_poly.pdbx_seq_one_letter_code
_entity_poly.pdbx_strand_id
1 'polypeptide(L)'
;MKSLGNETLKAVDDLVEIGGFASADEAVLAAIEAWHRETDEHAEQLEAIRLRVRRSIDDPRPSLSIEEVDAALDEMMAEPRPVSGRAAR
;
A
#
# COMPACT_ATOMS: atom_id res chain seq x y z
N MET A 1 18.70 -25.30 -17.83
CA MET A 1 17.25 -25.14 -17.68
C MET A 1 16.97 -24.94 -16.20
N LYS A 2 16.47 -23.77 -15.77
CA LYS A 2 16.09 -23.58 -14.35
C LYS A 2 14.77 -24.33 -14.14
N SER A 3 14.78 -25.33 -13.27
CA SER A 3 13.60 -26.11 -12.89
C SER A 3 12.94 -25.47 -11.68
N LEU A 4 11.61 -25.54 -11.62
CA LEU A 4 10.88 -25.28 -10.38
C LEU A 4 11.26 -26.34 -9.34
N GLY A 5 11.19 -25.96 -8.06
CA GLY A 5 11.36 -26.88 -6.95
C GLY A 5 10.23 -27.90 -6.89
N ASN A 6 10.50 -29.09 -6.35
CA ASN A 6 9.51 -30.17 -6.27
C ASN A 6 8.27 -29.77 -5.47
N GLU A 7 8.43 -28.92 -4.45
CA GLU A 7 7.34 -28.35 -3.66
C GLU A 7 6.42 -27.43 -4.50
N THR A 8 7.01 -26.62 -5.38
CA THR A 8 6.26 -25.71 -6.25
C THR A 8 5.47 -26.48 -7.30
N LEU A 9 6.09 -27.51 -7.89
CA LEU A 9 5.41 -28.41 -8.83
C LEU A 9 4.23 -29.11 -8.16
N LYS A 10 4.42 -29.64 -6.95
CA LYS A 10 3.34 -30.25 -6.19
C LYS A 10 2.20 -29.26 -5.90
N ALA A 11 2.51 -28.03 -5.51
CA ALA A 11 1.49 -27.01 -5.25
C ALA A 11 0.69 -26.66 -6.52
N VAL A 12 1.34 -26.60 -7.68
CA VAL A 12 0.68 -26.38 -8.97
C VAL A 12 -0.22 -27.56 -9.33
N ASP A 13 0.26 -28.79 -9.17
CA ASP A 13 -0.54 -29.99 -9.43
C ASP A 13 -1.77 -30.05 -8.51
N ASP A 14 -1.60 -29.78 -7.20
CA ASP A 14 -2.69 -29.75 -6.24
C ASP A 14 -3.78 -28.73 -6.65
N LEU A 15 -3.40 -27.56 -7.20
CA LEU A 15 -4.33 -26.54 -7.69
C LEU A 15 -5.13 -26.99 -8.94
N VAL A 16 -4.52 -27.80 -9.80
CA VAL A 16 -5.19 -28.39 -10.96
C VAL A 16 -6.11 -29.53 -10.52
N GLU A 17 -5.67 -30.39 -9.60
CA GLU A 17 -6.46 -31.52 -9.09
C GLU A 17 -7.77 -31.08 -8.42
N ILE A 18 -7.76 -29.96 -7.69
CA ILE A 18 -8.97 -29.40 -7.08
C ILE A 18 -9.87 -28.66 -8.09
N GLY A 19 -9.46 -28.61 -9.36
CA GLY A 19 -10.18 -27.92 -10.43
C GLY A 19 -10.07 -26.39 -10.38
N GLY A 20 -9.06 -25.86 -9.70
CA GLY A 20 -8.81 -24.41 -9.65
C GLY A 20 -8.31 -23.84 -10.97
N PHE A 21 -7.64 -24.67 -11.78
CA PHE A 21 -7.14 -24.34 -13.12
C PHE A 21 -7.26 -25.55 -14.04
N ALA A 22 -7.37 -25.34 -15.35
CA ALA A 22 -7.46 -26.41 -16.35
C ALA A 22 -6.10 -27.04 -16.68
N SER A 23 -5.00 -26.35 -16.35
CA SER A 23 -3.63 -26.85 -16.55
C SER A 23 -2.62 -26.20 -15.60
N ALA A 24 -1.46 -26.85 -15.47
CA ALA A 24 -0.32 -26.31 -14.71
C ALA A 24 0.20 -24.99 -15.31
N ASP A 25 0.26 -24.88 -16.63
CA ASP A 25 0.69 -23.65 -17.32
C ASP A 25 -0.26 -22.49 -17.03
N GLU A 26 -1.57 -22.73 -17.03
CA GLU A 26 -2.57 -21.71 -16.66
C GLU A 26 -2.41 -21.25 -15.21
N ALA A 27 -2.20 -22.18 -14.28
CA ALA A 27 -1.97 -21.85 -12.87
C ALA A 27 -0.72 -20.99 -12.68
N VAL A 28 0.37 -21.29 -13.40
CA VAL A 28 1.61 -20.52 -13.33
C VAL A 28 1.44 -19.13 -13.96
N LEU A 29 0.76 -19.02 -15.10
CA LEU A 29 0.48 -17.72 -15.74
C LEU A 29 -0.38 -16.84 -14.82
N ALA A 30 -1.42 -17.40 -14.22
CA ALA A 30 -2.28 -16.68 -13.27
C ALA A 30 -1.49 -16.19 -12.04
N ALA A 31 -0.56 -17.00 -11.52
CA ALA A 31 0.31 -16.59 -10.42
C ALA A 31 1.24 -15.42 -10.81
N ILE A 32 1.79 -15.44 -12.02
CA ILE A 32 2.62 -14.34 -12.55
C ILE A 32 1.80 -13.05 -12.71
N GLU A 33 0.58 -13.14 -13.23
CA GLU A 33 -0.31 -11.98 -13.37
C GLU A 33 -0.70 -11.39 -12.01
N ALA A 34 -1.00 -12.24 -11.03
CA ALA A 34 -1.29 -11.79 -9.67
C ALA A 34 -0.07 -11.09 -9.05
N TRP A 35 1.12 -11.65 -9.22
CA TRP A 35 2.37 -11.06 -8.75
C TRP A 35 2.64 -9.69 -9.38
N HIS A 36 2.43 -9.54 -10.70
CA HIS A 36 2.60 -8.26 -11.39
C HIS A 36 1.67 -7.19 -10.82
N ARG A 37 0.40 -7.53 -10.61
CA ARG A 37 -0.59 -6.61 -10.04
C ARG A 37 -0.20 -6.15 -8.63
N GLU A 38 0.20 -7.09 -7.77
CA GLU A 38 0.66 -6.78 -6.42
C GLU A 38 1.92 -5.91 -6.44
N THR A 39 2.86 -6.22 -7.33
CA THR A 39 4.11 -5.46 -7.51
C THR A 39 3.84 -4.01 -7.92
N ASP A 40 2.88 -3.78 -8.82
CA ASP A 40 2.50 -2.44 -9.27
C ASP A 40 1.86 -1.64 -8.12
N GLU A 41 0.93 -2.23 -7.38
CA GLU A 41 0.29 -1.61 -6.20
C GLU A 41 1.34 -1.26 -5.11
N HIS A 42 2.32 -2.14 -4.90
CA HIS A 42 3.40 -1.93 -3.94
C HIS A 42 4.36 -0.83 -4.40
N ALA A 43 4.61 -0.71 -5.70
CA ALA A 43 5.43 0.35 -6.25
C ALA A 43 4.79 1.73 -6.03
N GLU A 44 3.48 1.85 -6.25
CA GLU A 44 2.73 3.10 -5.99
C GLU A 44 2.77 3.50 -4.51
N GLN A 45 2.56 2.52 -3.61
CA GLN A 45 2.64 2.76 -2.17
C GLN A 45 4.04 3.21 -1.75
N LEU A 46 5.08 2.58 -2.29
CA LEU A 46 6.47 2.92 -1.99
C LEU A 46 6.82 4.33 -2.49
N GLU A 47 6.36 4.72 -3.68
CA GLU A 47 6.53 6.08 -4.20
C GLU A 47 5.80 7.13 -3.35
N ALA A 48 4.58 6.83 -2.89
CA ALA A 48 3.86 7.73 -1.99
C ALA A 48 4.64 7.96 -0.66
N ILE A 49 5.24 6.90 -0.11
CA ILE A 49 6.09 6.99 1.09
C ILE A 49 7.34 7.81 0.80
N ARG A 50 8.06 7.51 -0.30
CA ARG A 50 9.27 8.24 -0.70
C ARG A 50 9.01 9.73 -0.88
N LEU A 51 7.89 10.09 -1.50
CA LEU A 51 7.49 11.47 -1.69
C LEU A 51 7.17 12.16 -0.36
N ARG A 52 6.47 11.48 0.56
CA ARG A 52 6.19 12.01 1.91
C ARG A 52 7.48 12.25 2.70
N VAL A 53 8.43 11.31 2.65
CA VAL A 53 9.73 11.43 3.30
C VAL A 53 10.51 12.60 2.70
N ARG A 54 10.58 12.70 1.37
CA ARG A 54 11.25 13.83 0.69
C ARG A 54 10.68 15.18 1.12
N ARG A 55 9.35 15.31 1.13
CA ARG A 55 8.66 16.53 1.61
C ARG A 55 9.00 16.87 3.05
N SER A 56 9.17 15.87 3.92
CA SER A 56 9.53 16.09 5.32
C SER A 56 11.00 16.51 5.48
N ILE A 57 11.90 15.97 4.65
CA ILE A 57 13.33 16.32 4.68
C ILE A 57 13.54 17.73 4.11
N ASP A 58 12.82 18.07 3.05
CA ASP A 58 12.93 19.36 2.37
C ASP A 58 12.03 20.43 3.03
N ASP A 59 11.38 20.14 4.17
CA ASP A 59 10.52 21.11 4.88
C ASP A 59 11.39 22.21 5.49
N PRO A 60 11.24 23.49 5.09
CA PRO A 60 12.07 24.58 5.59
C PRO A 60 11.66 25.05 6.99
N ARG A 61 10.56 24.53 7.55
CA ARG A 61 10.10 24.91 8.89
C ARG A 61 11.08 24.43 9.96
N PRO A 62 11.24 25.18 11.06
CA PRO A 62 12.13 24.78 12.14
C PRO A 62 11.61 23.51 12.83
N SER A 63 12.54 22.73 13.39
CA SER A 63 12.20 21.64 14.30
C SER A 63 11.49 22.20 15.53
N LEU A 64 10.42 21.54 15.96
CA LEU A 64 9.67 21.87 17.17
C LEU A 64 9.97 20.86 18.28
N SER A 65 9.92 21.32 19.52
CA SER A 65 9.87 20.42 20.68
C SER A 65 8.51 19.74 20.78
N ILE A 66 8.41 18.67 21.58
CA ILE A 66 7.14 17.97 21.76
C ILE A 66 6.10 18.87 22.45
N GLU A 67 6.53 19.71 23.39
CA GLU A 67 5.67 20.66 24.10
C GLU A 67 5.12 21.75 23.17
N GLU A 68 5.93 22.23 22.22
CA GLU A 68 5.49 23.19 21.20
C GLU A 68 4.47 22.57 20.24
N VAL A 69 4.65 21.29 19.89
CA VAL A 69 3.70 20.54 19.07
C VAL A 69 2.38 20.35 19.81
N ASP A 70 2.41 19.92 21.06
CA ASP A 70 1.22 19.68 21.87
C ASP A 70 0.40 20.98 22.03
N ALA A 71 1.05 22.09 22.35
CA ALA A 71 0.39 23.39 22.45
C ALA A 71 -0.28 23.82 21.14
N ALA A 72 0.41 23.65 20.01
CA ALA A 72 -0.15 23.99 18.69
C ALA A 72 -1.34 23.09 18.30
N LEU A 73 -1.30 21.81 18.67
CA LEU A 73 -2.40 20.88 18.45
C LEU A 73 -3.62 21.22 19.31
N ASP A 74 -3.41 21.54 20.58
CA ASP A 74 -4.47 21.96 21.51
C ASP A 74 -5.15 23.25 21.01
N GLU A 75 -4.38 24.22 20.54
CA GLU A 75 -4.92 25.45 19.92
C GLU A 75 -5.75 25.13 18.68
N MET A 76 -5.23 24.31 17.76
CA MET A 76 -5.94 23.93 16.53
C MET A 76 -7.25 23.16 16.81
N MET A 77 -7.30 22.37 17.88
CA MET A 77 -8.50 21.65 18.30
C MET A 77 -9.49 22.52 19.08
N ALA A 78 -9.00 23.56 19.77
CA ALA A 78 -9.83 24.50 20.50
C ALA A 78 -10.56 25.49 19.59
N GLU A 79 -10.10 25.72 18.36
CA GLU A 79 -10.82 26.50 17.36
C GLU A 79 -12.00 25.69 16.78
N PRO A 80 -13.28 26.01 17.11
CA PRO A 80 -14.39 25.39 16.42
C PRO A 80 -14.39 25.88 14.98
N ARG A 81 -13.92 25.05 14.06
CA ARG A 81 -14.02 25.32 12.62
C ARG A 81 -15.51 25.52 12.33
N PRO A 82 -15.99 26.72 11.94
CA PRO A 82 -17.40 26.87 11.60
C PRO A 82 -17.66 25.93 10.44
N VAL A 83 -18.52 24.93 10.67
CA VAL A 83 -19.01 24.05 9.62
C VAL A 83 -19.81 24.96 8.70
N SER A 84 -19.19 25.48 7.65
CA SER A 84 -19.86 26.34 6.69
C SER A 84 -21.03 25.54 6.12
N GLY A 85 -22.23 26.06 6.38
CA GLY A 85 -23.47 25.32 6.24
C GLY A 85 -23.66 24.73 4.84
N ARG A 86 -23.86 23.42 4.80
CA ARG A 86 -24.56 22.78 3.68
C ARG A 86 -25.95 22.38 4.16
N ALA A 87 -26.95 22.83 3.40
CA ALA A 87 -28.38 22.52 3.45
C ALA A 87 -29.26 23.41 4.35
N ALA A 88 -29.41 24.69 3.97
CA ALA A 88 -30.75 25.27 3.96
C ALA A 88 -31.50 24.61 2.78
N ARG A 89 -32.63 23.99 3.08
CA ARG A 89 -33.57 23.42 2.10
C ARG A 89 -34.28 24.52 1.33
#